data_AF-A0A961XQY4-F1
#
_entry.id   AF-A0A961XQY4-F1
#
_cell.length_a   1.000
_cell.length_b   1.000
_cell.length_c   1.000
_cell.angle_alpha   90.00
_cell.angle_beta   90.00
_cell.angle_gamma   90.00
#
_symmetry.space_group_name_H-M   'P 1'
#
loop_
_entity.id
_entity.type
_entity.pdbx_description
1 polymer ?
#
loop_
_entity_poly.entity_id
_entity_poly.type
_entity_poly.pdbx_seq_one_letter_code
_entity_poly.pdbx_strand_id
1 'polypeptide(L)' 'MMLTRRSALALSAGASAFAFAGMTGLAFASPEDTKAMMMEFTGGKEPATGTISLNAPEIAENGNTVPVSVSVDSPMTAES' A
#
# COMPACT_ATOMS: atom_id res chain seq x y z
N MET A 1 -23.61 5.39 41.30
CA MET A 1 -22.78 6.36 40.55
C MET A 1 -23.66 7.02 39.50
N MET A 2 -23.79 8.35 39.49
CA MET A 2 -24.65 9.06 38.54
C MET A 2 -23.80 9.44 37.32
N LEU A 3 -24.05 8.80 36.17
CA LEU A 3 -23.36 9.10 34.91
C LEU A 3 -23.72 10.52 34.46
N THR A 4 -22.74 11.42 34.49
CA THR A 4 -22.89 12.76 33.92
C THR A 4 -22.79 12.69 32.39
N ARG A 5 -23.43 13.62 31.68
CA ARG A 5 -23.37 13.70 30.21
C ARG A 5 -21.92 13.75 29.69
N ARG A 6 -21.06 14.49 30.39
CA ARG A 6 -19.63 14.60 30.08
C ARG A 6 -18.89 13.27 30.24
N SER A 7 -19.15 12.53 31.32
CA SER A 7 -18.56 11.20 31.52
C SER A 7 -19.07 10.17 30.52
N ALA A 8 -20.35 10.24 30.13
CA ALA A 8 -20.91 9.38 29.10
C ALA A 8 -20.26 9.67 27.73
N LEU A 9 -20.05 10.94 27.39
CA LEU A 9 -19.38 11.34 26.13
C LEU A 9 -17.90 10.95 26.11
N ALA A 10 -17.19 11.11 27.23
CA ALA A 10 -15.79 10.69 27.33
C ALA A 10 -15.65 9.16 27.21
N LEU A 11 -16.57 8.41 27.82
CA LEU A 11 -16.57 6.95 27.75
C LEU A 11 -16.89 6.45 26.34
N SER A 12 -17.86 7.04 25.64
CA SER A 12 -18.18 6.65 24.26
C SER A 12 -17.06 6.99 23.29
N ALA A 13 -16.44 8.18 23.42
CA ALA A 13 -15.28 8.54 22.61
C ALA A 13 -14.09 7.59 22.83
N GLY A 14 -13.82 7.23 24.09
CA GLY A 14 -12.77 6.27 24.44
C GLY A 14 -13.06 4.86 23.92
N ALA A 15 -14.30 4.38 24.02
CA ALA A 15 -14.71 3.09 23.49
C ALA A 15 -14.57 3.02 21.96
N SER A 16 -14.97 4.09 21.25
CA SER A 16 -14.79 4.17 19.79
C SER A 16 -13.31 4.20 19.40
N ALA A 17 -12.48 4.98 20.09
CA ALA A 17 -11.04 4.98 19.81
C ALA A 17 -10.41 3.59 20.03
N PHE A 18 -10.80 2.89 21.10
CA PHE A 18 -10.31 1.55 21.40
C PHE A 18 -10.74 0.51 20.36
N ALA A 19 -11.99 0.55 19.90
CA ALA A 19 -12.50 -0.37 18.89
C ALA A 19 -11.74 -0.30 17.56
N PHE A 20 -11.09 0.83 17.26
CA PHE A 20 -10.35 1.07 16.01
C PHE A 20 -8.82 1.03 16.20
N ALA A 21 -8.34 0.92 17.44
CA ALA A 21 -6.91 1.05 17.77
C ALA A 21 -5.99 -0.02 17.14
N GLY A 22 -6.56 -1.14 16.66
CA GLY A 22 -5.83 -2.24 16.01
C GLY A 22 -6.05 -2.37 14.51
N MET A 23 -6.78 -1.45 13.86
CA MET A 23 -7.05 -1.52 12.41
C MET A 23 -5.90 -1.00 11.54
N THR A 24 -4.67 -1.08 12.03
CA THR A 24 -3.47 -0.76 11.26
C THR A 24 -3.16 -1.92 10.30
N GLY A 25 -2.83 -1.60 9.04
CA GLY A 25 -2.42 -2.61 8.05
C GLY A 25 -3.55 -3.22 7.20
N LEU A 26 -4.76 -2.66 7.24
CA LEU A 26 -5.81 -3.03 6.28
C LEU A 26 -5.49 -2.45 4.89
N ALA A 27 -5.42 -3.31 3.89
CA ALA A 27 -5.34 -2.91 2.49
C ALA A 27 -6.76 -2.77 1.92
N PHE A 28 -7.14 -1.55 1.52
CA PHE A 28 -8.47 -1.24 0.97
C PHE A 28 -8.47 -1.09 -0.56
N ALA A 29 -7.31 -1.24 -1.21
CA ALA A 29 -7.19 -1.04 -2.65
C ALA A 29 -7.95 -2.15 -3.41
N SER A 30 -8.88 -1.75 -4.28
CA SER A 30 -9.50 -2.67 -5.23
C SER A 30 -8.61 -2.84 -6.49
N PRO A 31 -8.82 -3.93 -7.26
CA PRO A 31 -8.18 -4.07 -8.58
C PRO A 31 -8.50 -2.90 -9.51
N GLU A 32 -9.71 -2.35 -9.45
CA GLU A 32 -10.17 -1.22 -10.24
C GLU A 32 -9.40 0.06 -9.88
N ASP A 33 -9.23 0.35 -8.59
CA ASP A 33 -8.45 1.51 -8.11
C ASP A 33 -7.00 1.41 -8.55
N THR A 34 -6.42 0.20 -8.43
CA THR A 34 -5.04 -0.07 -8.85
C THR A 34 -4.87 0.19 -10.35
N LYS A 35 -5.80 -0.31 -11.17
CA LYS A 35 -5.78 -0.10 -12.62
C LYS A 35 -5.94 1.37 -12.99
N ALA A 36 -6.84 2.10 -12.33
CA ALA A 36 -7.04 3.53 -12.55
C ALA A 36 -5.75 4.32 -12.30
N MET A 37 -5.10 4.07 -11.15
CA MET A 37 -3.82 4.71 -10.80
C MET A 37 -2.70 4.39 -11.79
N MET A 38 -2.60 3.13 -12.24
CA MET A 38 -1.62 2.75 -13.26
C MET A 38 -1.84 3.47 -14.59
N MET A 39 -3.09 3.61 -15.04
CA MET A 39 -3.43 4.33 -16.28
C MET A 39 -3.13 5.82 -16.15
N GLU A 40 -3.47 6.44 -15.02
CA GLU A 40 -3.15 7.85 -14.77
C GLU A 40 -1.64 8.10 -14.79
N PHE A 41 -0.87 7.27 -14.08
CA PHE A 41 0.59 7.40 -14.02
C PHE A 41 1.28 7.22 -15.38
N THR A 42 0.79 6.27 -16.19
CA THR A 42 1.40 5.93 -17.49
C THR A 42 0.86 6.75 -18.67
N GLY A 43 -0.16 7.59 -18.43
CA GLY A 43 -0.88 8.28 -19.51
C GLY A 43 -1.69 7.34 -20.40
N GLY A 44 -2.15 6.21 -19.84
CA GLY A 44 -2.95 5.20 -20.54
C GLY A 44 -2.15 4.27 -21.46
N LYS A 45 -0.82 4.27 -21.37
CA LYS A 45 0.03 3.35 -22.15
C LYS A 45 -0.09 1.93 -21.60
N GLU A 46 -0.36 0.99 -22.50
CA GLU A 46 -0.35 -0.43 -22.13
C GLU A 46 1.08 -0.94 -21.90
N PRO A 47 1.35 -1.72 -20.84
CA PRO A 47 2.66 -2.29 -20.59
C PRO A 47 3.10 -3.27 -21.69
N ALA A 48 4.33 -3.11 -22.18
CA ALA A 48 4.97 -4.08 -23.06
C ALA A 48 5.64 -5.20 -22.24
N THR A 49 5.73 -6.40 -22.81
CA THR A 49 6.40 -7.54 -22.18
C THR A 49 7.88 -7.60 -22.54
N GLY A 50 8.76 -7.95 -21.58
CA GLY A 50 10.03 -8.62 -21.91
C GLY A 50 11.35 -7.84 -21.83
N THR A 51 11.46 -6.77 -21.02
CA THR A 51 12.74 -6.04 -20.84
C THR A 51 13.14 -5.83 -19.39
N ILE A 52 12.26 -6.14 -18.44
CA ILE A 52 12.48 -5.90 -17.01
C ILE A 52 12.73 -7.24 -16.33
N SER A 53 13.85 -7.35 -15.61
CA SER A 53 14.14 -8.46 -14.71
C SER A 53 13.95 -7.99 -13.26
N LEU A 54 13.12 -8.73 -12.52
CA LEU A 54 12.88 -8.53 -11.10
C LEU A 54 13.51 -9.69 -10.33
N ASN A 55 14.44 -9.40 -9.43
CA ASN A 55 14.97 -10.38 -8.51
C ASN A 55 14.47 -10.09 -7.09
N ALA A 56 13.83 -11.09 -6.50
CA ALA A 56 13.35 -11.07 -5.13
C ALA A 56 13.57 -12.48 -4.54
N PRO A 57 13.76 -12.60 -3.23
CA PRO A 57 13.88 -13.90 -2.58
C PRO A 57 12.56 -14.67 -2.67
N GLU A 58 12.64 -16.00 -2.73
CA GLU A 58 11.46 -16.87 -2.75
C GLU A 58 10.63 -16.74 -1.47
N ILE A 59 11.30 -16.56 -0.33
CA ILE A 59 10.70 -16.36 0.99
C ILE A 59 11.31 -15.12 1.64
N ALA A 60 10.45 -14.29 2.25
CA ALA A 60 10.87 -13.16 3.09
C ALA A 60 11.00 -13.60 4.55
N GLU A 61 12.24 -13.75 5.04
CA GLU A 61 12.54 -14.16 6.43
C GLU A 61 11.97 -13.18 7.48
N ASN A 62 11.91 -11.89 7.15
CA ASN A 62 11.22 -10.89 7.95
C ASN A 62 10.42 -9.93 7.04
N GLY A 63 9.22 -9.54 7.49
CA GLY A 63 8.37 -8.61 6.75
C GLY A 63 8.77 -7.13 6.88
N ASN A 64 9.77 -6.81 7.72
CA ASN A 64 10.23 -5.44 7.92
C ASN A 64 11.12 -4.97 6.77
N THR A 65 11.86 -5.88 6.14
CA THR A 65 12.74 -5.56 5.01
C THR A 65 12.92 -6.78 4.12
N VAL A 66 12.59 -6.61 2.84
CA VAL A 66 12.80 -7.62 1.81
C VAL A 66 13.65 -6.99 0.71
N PRO A 67 14.83 -7.55 0.39
CA PRO A 67 15.66 -7.03 -0.69
C PRO A 67 15.02 -7.35 -2.05
N VAL A 68 14.87 -6.33 -2.89
CA VAL A 68 14.38 -6.46 -4.26
C VAL A 68 15.33 -5.69 -5.18
N SER A 69 15.72 -6.29 -6.30
CA SER A 69 16.48 -5.61 -7.34
C SER A 69 15.73 -5.64 -8.67
N VAL A 70 15.89 -4.56 -9.43
CA VAL A 70 15.28 -4.37 -10.74
C VAL A 70 16.40 -4.05 -11.73
N SER A 71 16.45 -4.76 -12.85
CA SER A 71 17.31 -4.43 -13.98
C SER A 71 16.49 -4.36 -15.25
N VAL A 72 16.91 -3.50 -16.17
CA VAL A 72 16.24 -3.31 -17.46
C VAL A 72 17.25 -3.51 -18.57
N ASP A 73 16.94 -4.41 -19.50
CA ASP A 73 17.70 -4.57 -20.73
C ASP A 73 17.36 -3.40 -21.64
N SER A 74 18.19 -2.36 -21.59
CA SER A 74 18.05 -1.15 -22.39
C SER A 74 19.36 -0.86 -23.11
N PRO A 75 19.32 -0.48 -24.41
CA PRO A 75 20.51 -0.02 -25.12
C PRO A 75 21.09 1.28 -24.55
N MET A 76 20.45 1.89 -23.53
CA MET A 76 20.89 3.11 -22.83
C MET A 76 21.39 4.20 -23.78
N THR A 77 20.67 4.41 -24.90
CA THR A 77 20.98 5.51 -25.80
C THR A 77 20.77 6.83 -25.07
N ALA A 78 21.73 7.76 -25.19
CA ALA A 78 21.77 9.03 -24.45
C ALA A 78 20.69 10.05 -24.83
N GLU A 79 19.61 9.63 -25.49
CA GLU A 79 18.57 10.51 -26.01
C GLU A 79 17.24 10.18 -25.32
N SER A 80 16.78 11.11 -24.49
CA SER A 80 15.40 11.25 -24.02
C SER A 80 15.06 12.72 -24.02
#